data_AF-A0A5B3GVL3-F1
#
_entry.id   AF-A0A5B3GVL3-F1
#
_cell.length_a   1.000
_cell.length_b   1.000
_cell.length_c   1.000
_cell.angle_alpha   90.00
_cell.angle_beta   90.00
_cell.angle_gamma   90.00
#
_symmetry.space_group_name_H-M   'P 1'
#
loop_
_entity.id
_entity.type
_entity.pdbx_description
1 polymer ?
#
loop_
_entity_poly.entity_id
_entity_poly.type
_entity_poly.pdbx_seq_one_letter_code
_entity_poly.pdbx_strand_id
1 'polypeptide(L)'
;MIRAALLLSAVVCFLQPFRASATGQAAERLVVGRDTMQLFALPLATADSAVLARLEKRLDELDASGSTACRRRCIGVWRLDDEGILWLECVNTEDGDVVFSGAELVPEFAAGSRARAGWFSGEIRYGTGNLVYYQHDGFMRNLEREWVAAVSEGRVSETKAYRNRLYERGADATDNAQRVAAAFDSLHVGKSPDLLSLYVVFAADSTGRVVRIDRARLLSEKGSPVVSDPADPLLQAALRAFRSVSRWDAWWVGETWKEQAYFIPLRRAGRVWKPRRG
;
A
#
# COMPACT_ATOMS: atom_id res chain seq x y z
N MET A 1 -37.28 -39.97 4.51
CA MET A 1 -35.82 -40.17 4.35
C MET A 1 -35.14 -38.84 4.59
N ILE A 2 -34.35 -38.78 5.64
CA ILE A 2 -33.81 -37.58 6.28
C ILE A 2 -32.44 -37.26 5.66
N ARG A 3 -32.26 -36.00 5.25
CA ARG A 3 -31.00 -35.22 5.18
C ARG A 3 -29.74 -35.94 4.67
N ALA A 4 -29.40 -35.73 3.41
CA ALA A 4 -28.01 -35.65 2.95
C ALA A 4 -27.72 -34.17 2.64
N ALA A 5 -27.40 -33.35 3.63
CA ALA A 5 -26.02 -32.95 3.94
C ALA A 5 -25.28 -32.56 2.64
N LEU A 6 -25.43 -31.35 2.09
CA LEU A 6 -24.93 -30.09 2.65
C LEU A 6 -23.57 -30.27 3.36
N LEU A 7 -22.59 -30.81 2.67
CA LEU A 7 -21.19 -30.88 3.13
C LEU A 7 -20.23 -31.00 1.94
N LEU A 8 -20.36 -30.11 0.95
CA LEU A 8 -19.42 -30.03 -0.17
C LEU A 8 -19.09 -28.58 -0.61
N SER A 9 -19.16 -27.63 0.32
CA SER A 9 -18.77 -26.23 0.07
C SER A 9 -17.86 -25.61 1.13
N ALA A 10 -17.38 -26.37 2.13
CA ALA A 10 -16.55 -25.83 3.21
C ALA A 10 -15.04 -26.18 3.13
N VAL A 11 -14.58 -26.88 2.10
CA VAL A 11 -13.18 -27.33 1.99
C VAL A 11 -12.55 -26.96 0.64
N VAL A 12 -12.75 -25.73 0.19
CA VAL A 12 -11.98 -25.12 -0.91
C VAL A 12 -11.59 -23.67 -0.56
N CYS A 13 -11.17 -23.41 0.69
CA CYS A 13 -10.70 -22.08 1.09
C CYS A 13 -9.25 -22.05 1.63
N PHE A 14 -8.52 -23.17 1.61
CA PHE A 14 -7.16 -23.22 2.20
C PHE A 14 -6.01 -23.51 1.23
N LEU A 15 -6.25 -23.53 -0.09
CA LEU A 15 -5.22 -23.90 -1.09
C LEU A 15 -5.11 -22.95 -2.28
N GLN A 16 -5.50 -21.69 -2.14
CA GLN A 16 -5.20 -20.69 -3.16
C GLN A 16 -4.57 -19.45 -2.52
N PRO A 17 -3.34 -19.05 -2.89
CA PRO A 17 -2.86 -17.70 -2.67
C PRO A 17 -3.51 -16.77 -3.70
N PHE A 18 -4.84 -16.81 -3.83
CA PHE A 18 -5.55 -15.64 -4.33
C PHE A 18 -5.51 -14.64 -3.17
N ARG A 19 -4.39 -13.91 -3.04
CA ARG A 19 -4.52 -12.53 -2.60
C ARG A 19 -5.46 -11.92 -3.63
N ALA A 20 -6.72 -11.73 -3.27
CA ALA A 20 -7.56 -10.79 -3.99
C ALA A 20 -6.74 -9.49 -3.97
N SER A 21 -6.09 -9.18 -5.09
CA SER A 21 -5.33 -7.96 -5.23
C SER A 21 -6.38 -6.87 -5.30
N ALA A 22 -6.64 -6.22 -4.16
CA ALA A 22 -7.59 -5.13 -4.12
C ALA A 22 -7.07 -4.03 -5.05
N THR A 23 -7.82 -3.61 -6.06
CA THR A 23 -7.39 -2.48 -6.88
C THR A 23 -7.26 -1.26 -5.96
N GLY A 24 -6.10 -0.59 -5.98
CA GLY A 24 -5.90 0.61 -5.19
C GLY A 24 -6.98 1.65 -5.52
N GLN A 25 -7.49 2.30 -4.49
CA GLN A 25 -8.62 3.19 -4.58
C GLN A 25 -8.27 4.48 -5.34
N ALA A 26 -9.18 4.93 -6.19
CA ALA A 26 -9.08 6.20 -6.90
C ALA A 26 -9.09 7.36 -5.89
N ALA A 27 -8.06 8.20 -5.98
CA ALA A 27 -7.94 9.39 -5.13
C ALA A 27 -8.94 10.47 -5.57
N GLU A 28 -9.36 11.26 -4.61
CA GLU A 28 -10.08 12.50 -4.89
C GLU A 28 -9.09 13.60 -5.32
N ARG A 29 -9.60 14.75 -5.76
CA ARG A 29 -8.76 15.87 -6.19
C ARG A 29 -8.78 16.94 -5.11
N LEU A 30 -7.62 17.44 -4.71
CA LEU A 30 -7.50 18.57 -3.78
C LEU A 30 -6.68 19.68 -4.42
N VAL A 31 -7.28 20.86 -4.56
CA VAL A 31 -6.59 22.06 -5.00
C VAL A 31 -6.02 22.79 -3.79
N VAL A 32 -4.71 23.06 -3.80
CA VAL A 32 -4.02 23.88 -2.79
C VAL A 32 -3.29 25.00 -3.53
N GLY A 33 -3.70 26.25 -3.31
CA GLY A 33 -3.26 27.37 -4.13
C GLY A 33 -3.59 27.15 -5.61
N ARG A 34 -2.56 26.95 -6.44
CA ARG A 34 -2.68 26.70 -7.90
C ARG A 34 -2.45 25.24 -8.28
N ASP A 35 -2.05 24.40 -7.35
CA ASP A 35 -1.71 23.00 -7.62
C ASP A 35 -2.90 22.10 -7.36
N THR A 36 -3.11 21.11 -8.23
CA THR A 36 -4.07 20.03 -8.01
C THR A 36 -3.31 18.78 -7.56
N MET A 37 -3.67 18.28 -6.38
CA MET A 37 -3.07 17.15 -5.69
C MET A 37 -4.03 15.96 -5.64
N GLN A 38 -3.49 14.77 -5.42
CA GLN A 38 -4.29 13.59 -5.09
C GLN A 38 -4.65 13.62 -3.61
N LEU A 39 -5.94 13.50 -3.28
CA LEU A 39 -6.47 13.37 -1.93
C LEU A 39 -6.72 11.90 -1.61
N PHE A 40 -6.02 11.39 -0.60
CA PHE A 40 -6.10 10.02 -0.08
C PHE A 40 -7.00 9.96 1.15
N ALA A 41 -8.16 10.60 1.06
CA ALA A 41 -9.23 10.58 2.05
C ALA A 41 -10.57 10.65 1.32
N LEU A 42 -11.65 10.32 2.01
CA LEU A 42 -13.01 10.37 1.48
C LEU A 42 -13.94 11.21 2.35
N PRO A 43 -13.74 12.54 2.45
CA PRO A 43 -14.59 13.37 3.31
C PRO A 43 -16.08 13.30 2.92
N LEU A 44 -16.39 13.09 1.65
CA LEU A 44 -17.77 12.95 1.18
C LEU A 44 -18.43 11.66 1.70
N ALA A 45 -17.67 10.58 1.87
CA ALA A 45 -18.21 9.30 2.35
C ALA A 45 -18.65 9.35 3.83
N THR A 46 -18.31 10.42 4.55
CA THR A 46 -18.73 10.66 5.94
C THR A 46 -19.85 11.70 6.04
N ALA A 47 -20.40 12.17 4.92
CA ALA A 47 -21.56 13.05 4.92
C ALA A 47 -22.81 12.32 5.45
N ASP A 48 -23.84 13.07 5.81
CA ASP A 48 -25.10 12.48 6.26
C ASP A 48 -25.77 11.62 5.17
N SER A 49 -26.66 10.73 5.60
CA SER A 49 -27.32 9.79 4.70
C SER A 49 -28.20 10.45 3.64
N ALA A 50 -28.72 11.67 3.89
CA ALA A 50 -29.56 12.37 2.93
C ALA A 50 -28.71 12.97 1.79
N VAL A 51 -27.53 13.50 2.11
CA VAL A 51 -26.52 13.92 1.13
C VAL A 51 -26.07 12.74 0.28
N LEU A 52 -25.73 11.61 0.92
CA LEU A 52 -25.30 10.40 0.19
C LEU A 52 -26.41 9.82 -0.70
N ALA A 53 -27.67 9.79 -0.22
CA ALA A 53 -28.80 9.31 -1.02
C ALA A 53 -29.09 10.23 -2.21
N ARG A 54 -28.94 11.55 -2.04
CA ARG A 54 -29.07 12.52 -3.14
C ARG A 54 -27.99 12.32 -4.20
N LEU A 55 -26.74 12.10 -3.77
CA LEU A 55 -25.63 11.79 -4.67
C LEU A 55 -25.90 10.51 -5.47
N GLU A 56 -26.26 9.43 -4.78
CA GLU A 56 -26.53 8.13 -5.40
C GLU A 56 -27.65 8.23 -6.44
N LYS A 57 -28.75 8.89 -6.10
CA LYS A 57 -29.86 9.14 -7.04
C LYS A 57 -29.38 9.84 -8.31
N ARG A 58 -28.53 10.86 -8.18
CA ARG A 58 -28.04 11.61 -9.34
C ARG A 58 -27.07 10.79 -10.20
N LEU A 59 -26.23 9.97 -9.57
CA LEU A 59 -25.34 9.06 -10.27
C LEU A 59 -26.15 8.01 -11.08
N ASP A 60 -27.27 7.53 -10.54
CA ASP A 60 -28.17 6.62 -11.25
C ASP A 60 -28.88 7.31 -12.42
N GLU A 61 -29.35 8.56 -12.24
CA GLU A 61 -29.96 9.35 -13.33
C GLU A 61 -28.99 9.62 -14.49
N LEU A 62 -27.67 9.66 -14.20
CA LEU A 62 -26.62 9.86 -15.19
C LEU A 62 -26.10 8.55 -15.80
N ASP A 63 -26.60 7.39 -15.35
CA ASP A 63 -26.03 6.07 -15.67
C ASP A 63 -24.51 6.02 -15.45
N ALA A 64 -24.06 6.66 -14.35
CA ALA A 64 -22.64 6.83 -14.08
C ALA A 64 -21.98 5.46 -13.89
N SER A 65 -20.89 5.21 -14.62
CA SER A 65 -20.10 4.00 -14.48
C SER A 65 -19.08 4.12 -13.34
N GLY A 66 -18.57 2.99 -12.86
CA GLY A 66 -17.50 2.97 -11.87
C GLY A 66 -16.52 1.84 -12.13
N SER A 67 -15.26 2.07 -11.79
CA SER A 67 -14.19 1.09 -11.92
C SER A 67 -13.98 0.27 -10.65
N THR A 68 -13.12 -0.77 -10.74
CA THR A 68 -12.69 -1.49 -9.54
C THR A 68 -11.89 -0.62 -8.57
N ALA A 69 -11.30 0.48 -9.05
CA ALA A 69 -10.61 1.49 -8.26
C ALA A 69 -11.58 2.56 -7.69
N CYS A 70 -12.70 2.83 -8.37
CA CYS A 70 -13.69 3.83 -7.97
C CYS A 70 -15.13 3.27 -7.98
N ARG A 71 -15.40 2.30 -7.10
CA ARG A 71 -16.76 1.76 -6.94
C ARG A 71 -17.82 2.79 -6.53
N ARG A 72 -17.38 3.95 -6.05
CA ARG A 72 -18.23 5.09 -5.70
C ARG A 72 -18.79 5.81 -6.92
N ARG A 73 -18.29 5.52 -8.13
CA ARG A 73 -18.72 6.13 -9.41
C ARG A 73 -18.49 7.64 -9.52
N CYS A 74 -17.89 8.25 -8.49
CA CYS A 74 -17.67 9.68 -8.40
C CYS A 74 -16.34 10.06 -7.75
N ILE A 75 -15.87 11.25 -8.08
CA ILE A 75 -14.65 11.88 -7.58
C ILE A 75 -15.01 13.26 -7.01
N GLY A 76 -14.77 13.46 -5.72
CA GLY A 76 -14.82 14.79 -5.11
C GLY A 76 -13.69 15.69 -5.60
N VAL A 77 -14.01 16.93 -5.93
CA VAL A 77 -13.05 17.99 -6.19
C VAL A 77 -13.10 18.97 -5.03
N TRP A 78 -11.99 19.08 -4.32
CA TRP A 78 -11.87 19.86 -3.10
C TRP A 78 -10.90 21.02 -3.30
N ARG A 79 -11.01 22.02 -2.44
CA ARG A 79 -10.03 23.10 -2.30
C ARG A 79 -9.70 23.31 -0.83
N LEU A 80 -8.42 23.41 -0.53
CA LEU A 80 -7.93 23.98 0.73
C LEU A 80 -7.54 25.43 0.47
N ASP A 81 -8.19 26.35 1.16
CA ASP A 81 -7.86 27.78 1.07
C ASP A 81 -6.76 28.18 2.07
N ASP A 82 -6.34 29.45 1.98
CA ASP A 82 -5.26 30.01 2.79
C ASP A 82 -5.66 30.20 4.28
N GLU A 83 -6.95 30.13 4.60
CA GLU A 83 -7.45 30.17 5.98
C GLU A 83 -7.52 28.77 6.64
N GLY A 84 -7.17 27.73 5.86
CA GLY A 84 -7.20 26.34 6.27
C GLY A 84 -8.59 25.71 6.18
N ILE A 85 -9.51 26.27 5.38
CA ILE A 85 -10.84 25.69 5.20
C ILE A 85 -10.86 24.75 4.00
N LEU A 86 -11.36 23.55 4.24
CA LEU A 86 -11.62 22.55 3.21
C LEU A 86 -13.01 22.77 2.60
N TRP A 87 -13.03 23.02 1.30
CA TRP A 87 -14.23 23.26 0.49
C TRP A 87 -14.45 22.13 -0.50
N LEU A 88 -15.69 21.67 -0.62
CA LEU A 88 -16.14 20.90 -1.76
C LEU A 88 -16.49 21.87 -2.89
N GLU A 89 -15.77 21.79 -4.00
CA GLU A 89 -16.01 22.58 -5.22
C GLU A 89 -17.12 21.93 -6.03
N CYS A 90 -16.96 20.65 -6.37
CA CYS A 90 -17.94 19.85 -7.09
C CYS A 90 -17.69 18.35 -6.87
N VAL A 91 -18.66 17.55 -7.30
CA VAL A 91 -18.53 16.11 -7.44
C VAL A 91 -18.68 15.79 -8.91
N ASN A 92 -17.73 15.01 -9.44
CA ASN A 92 -17.76 14.57 -10.83
C ASN A 92 -17.95 13.06 -10.90
N THR A 93 -18.40 12.53 -12.04
CA THR A 93 -18.26 11.11 -12.37
C THR A 93 -16.77 10.75 -12.49
N GLU A 94 -16.47 9.45 -12.57
CA GLU A 94 -15.09 9.00 -12.85
C GLU A 94 -14.57 9.53 -14.20
N ASP A 95 -15.47 9.65 -15.20
CA ASP A 95 -15.19 10.18 -16.54
C ASP A 95 -15.05 11.71 -16.58
N GLY A 96 -15.43 12.40 -15.50
CA GLY A 96 -15.20 13.83 -15.31
C GLY A 96 -16.43 14.72 -15.51
N ASP A 97 -17.60 14.15 -15.78
CA ASP A 97 -18.85 14.91 -15.89
C ASP A 97 -19.29 15.44 -14.54
N VAL A 98 -19.77 16.68 -14.49
CA VAL A 98 -20.22 17.29 -13.24
C VAL A 98 -21.55 16.67 -12.80
N VAL A 99 -21.57 16.15 -11.57
CA VAL A 99 -22.76 15.57 -10.93
C VAL A 99 -23.50 16.64 -10.13
N PHE A 100 -22.75 17.35 -9.28
CA PHE A 100 -23.22 18.47 -8.46
C PHE A 100 -22.10 19.48 -8.24
N SER A 101 -22.44 20.76 -8.11
CA SER A 101 -21.61 21.70 -7.35
C SER A 101 -21.65 21.37 -5.84
N GLY A 102 -20.64 21.80 -5.09
CA GLY A 102 -20.62 21.56 -3.64
C GLY A 102 -21.85 22.13 -2.94
N ALA A 103 -22.28 23.34 -3.32
CA ALA A 103 -23.46 24.00 -2.76
C ALA A 103 -24.77 23.27 -3.07
N GLU A 104 -24.94 22.72 -4.26
CA GLU A 104 -26.14 21.94 -4.61
C GLU A 104 -26.22 20.63 -3.83
N LEU A 105 -25.08 19.96 -3.64
CA LEU A 105 -25.04 18.70 -2.93
C LEU A 105 -25.27 18.90 -1.42
N VAL A 106 -24.60 19.89 -0.83
CA VAL A 106 -24.61 20.15 0.62
C VAL A 106 -25.00 21.61 0.92
N PRO A 107 -26.28 21.97 0.76
CA PRO A 107 -26.74 23.35 0.87
C PRO A 107 -26.59 23.96 2.26
N GLU A 108 -26.59 23.15 3.32
CA GLU A 108 -26.41 23.60 4.71
C GLU A 108 -25.07 24.31 4.93
N PHE A 109 -24.02 23.88 4.23
CA PHE A 109 -22.68 24.44 4.35
C PHE A 109 -22.29 25.31 3.14
N ALA A 110 -23.26 25.74 2.33
CA ALA A 110 -23.00 26.44 1.09
C ALA A 110 -22.46 27.86 1.30
N ALA A 111 -21.47 28.23 0.49
CA ALA A 111 -21.00 29.59 0.30
C ALA A 111 -20.65 29.82 -1.18
N GLY A 112 -21.49 30.59 -1.88
CA GLY A 112 -21.43 30.68 -3.33
C GLY A 112 -21.75 29.33 -3.99
N SER A 113 -20.89 28.86 -4.90
CA SER A 113 -21.04 27.57 -5.58
C SER A 113 -20.44 26.38 -4.80
N ARG A 114 -19.79 26.64 -3.67
CA ARG A 114 -19.03 25.65 -2.88
C ARG A 114 -19.75 25.30 -1.59
N ALA A 115 -19.38 24.18 -0.98
CA ALA A 115 -19.78 23.87 0.39
C ALA A 115 -18.56 23.66 1.29
N ARG A 116 -18.56 24.27 2.48
CA ARG A 116 -17.53 23.98 3.49
C ARG A 116 -17.69 22.55 3.96
N ALA A 117 -16.61 21.82 4.14
CA ALA A 117 -16.61 20.43 4.64
C ALA A 117 -16.92 20.34 6.16
N GLY A 118 -17.90 21.10 6.66
CA GLY A 118 -18.17 21.26 8.08
C GLY A 118 -18.56 19.95 8.79
N TRP A 119 -19.07 18.97 8.03
CA TRP A 119 -19.40 17.64 8.53
C TRP A 119 -18.18 16.73 8.74
N PHE A 120 -17.02 17.07 8.19
CA PHE A 120 -15.84 16.20 8.21
C PHE A 120 -14.86 16.56 9.32
N SER A 121 -14.50 15.56 10.13
CA SER A 121 -13.36 15.58 11.03
C SER A 121 -12.56 14.28 10.85
N GLY A 122 -11.24 14.39 10.79
CA GLY A 122 -10.36 13.25 10.54
C GLY A 122 -9.01 13.66 9.96
N GLU A 123 -8.20 12.68 9.60
CA GLU A 123 -6.93 12.91 8.91
C GLU A 123 -7.15 12.97 7.40
N ILE A 124 -6.54 13.95 6.73
CA ILE A 124 -6.36 13.93 5.29
C ILE A 124 -4.89 13.74 4.97
N ARG A 125 -4.62 12.85 4.00
CA ARG A 125 -3.33 12.75 3.34
C ARG A 125 -3.49 13.15 1.88
N TYR A 126 -2.60 13.99 1.39
CA TYR A 126 -2.65 14.42 0.00
C TYR A 126 -1.25 14.60 -0.57
N GLY A 127 -1.09 14.54 -1.88
CA GLY A 127 0.24 14.61 -2.48
C GLY A 127 0.29 14.80 -3.99
N THR A 128 1.51 14.99 -4.48
CA THR A 128 1.83 15.19 -5.90
C THR A 128 3.24 14.70 -6.24
N GLY A 129 3.55 14.61 -7.52
CA GLY A 129 4.80 14.06 -8.04
C GLY A 129 4.68 12.59 -8.42
N ASN A 130 5.83 11.96 -8.69
CA ASN A 130 5.87 10.57 -9.13
C ASN A 130 5.46 9.60 -8.01
N LEU A 131 4.98 8.42 -8.43
CA LEU A 131 4.70 7.30 -7.54
C LEU A 131 6.01 6.74 -6.97
N VAL A 132 6.18 6.79 -5.66
CA VAL A 132 7.36 6.26 -4.95
C VAL A 132 7.13 4.82 -4.54
N TYR A 133 5.99 4.54 -3.92
CA TYR A 133 5.64 3.20 -3.43
C TYR A 133 4.17 2.91 -3.70
N TYR A 134 3.85 1.64 -3.97
CA TYR A 134 2.49 1.21 -4.24
C TYR A 134 2.21 -0.19 -3.69
N GLN A 135 1.04 -0.34 -3.09
CA GLN A 135 0.43 -1.60 -2.69
C GLN A 135 -1.03 -1.58 -3.14
N HIS A 136 -1.46 -2.70 -3.73
CA HIS A 136 -2.82 -2.94 -4.21
C HIS A 136 -3.80 -3.11 -3.03
N ASP A 137 -4.03 -2.02 -2.28
CA ASP A 137 -5.02 -1.94 -1.21
C ASP A 137 -5.33 -0.47 -0.88
N GLY A 138 -6.62 -0.11 -0.73
CA GLY A 138 -7.08 1.23 -0.36
C GLY A 138 -6.27 2.37 -1.00
N PHE A 139 -5.83 3.33 -0.18
CA PHE A 139 -4.89 4.38 -0.62
C PHE A 139 -3.42 4.04 -0.33
N MET A 140 -3.03 2.76 -0.29
CA MET A 140 -1.68 2.32 0.09
C MET A 140 -0.63 2.59 -0.99
N ARG A 141 -0.49 3.86 -1.37
CA ARG A 141 0.51 4.41 -2.27
C ARG A 141 1.10 5.68 -1.70
N ASN A 142 2.36 5.96 -2.04
CA ASN A 142 3.06 7.17 -1.62
C ASN A 142 3.62 7.91 -2.84
N LEU A 143 3.41 9.23 -2.88
CA LEU A 143 3.97 10.13 -3.89
C LEU A 143 5.24 10.83 -3.36
N GLU A 144 6.04 11.41 -4.26
CA GLU A 144 7.27 12.12 -3.90
C GLU A 144 7.07 13.22 -2.84
N ARG A 145 5.99 13.98 -2.95
CA ARG A 145 5.63 15.04 -2.00
C ARG A 145 4.25 14.75 -1.44
N GLU A 146 4.17 14.54 -0.14
CA GLU A 146 2.91 14.31 0.56
C GLU A 146 2.77 15.22 1.77
N TRP A 147 1.55 15.47 2.16
CA TRP A 147 1.19 16.18 3.37
C TRP A 147 0.15 15.36 4.11
N VAL A 148 0.24 15.38 5.43
CA VAL A 148 -0.77 14.82 6.33
C VAL A 148 -1.23 15.93 7.25
N ALA A 149 -2.55 16.11 7.35
CA ALA A 149 -3.14 17.15 8.15
C ALA A 149 -4.35 16.63 8.92
N ALA A 150 -4.50 17.08 10.16
CA ALA A 150 -5.72 16.87 10.93
C ALA A 150 -6.77 17.91 10.53
N VAL A 151 -8.01 17.47 10.41
CA VAL A 151 -9.17 18.30 10.08
C VAL A 151 -10.19 18.19 11.20
N SER A 152 -10.70 19.33 11.65
CA SER A 152 -11.81 19.44 12.60
C SER A 152 -12.89 20.32 11.98
N GLU A 153 -14.07 19.75 11.72
CA GLU A 153 -15.23 20.43 11.14
C GLU A 153 -14.86 21.25 9.88
N GLY A 154 -14.15 20.58 8.96
CA GLY A 154 -13.68 21.16 7.70
C GLY A 154 -12.55 22.18 7.84
N ARG A 155 -11.99 22.38 9.03
CA ARG A 155 -10.82 23.24 9.26
C ARG A 155 -9.56 22.42 9.47
N VAL A 156 -8.59 22.60 8.60
CA VAL A 156 -7.25 22.03 8.70
C VAL A 156 -6.49 22.72 9.82
N SER A 157 -5.79 21.94 10.64
CA SER A 157 -4.85 22.41 11.63
C SER A 157 -3.41 22.09 11.20
N GLU A 158 -2.56 21.61 12.11
CA GLU A 158 -1.16 21.30 11.83
C GLU A 158 -1.04 20.37 10.62
N THR A 159 -0.17 20.76 9.67
CA THR A 159 0.12 20.00 8.47
C THR A 159 1.58 19.57 8.49
N LYS A 160 1.81 18.27 8.42
CA LYS A 160 3.16 17.69 8.31
C LYS A 160 3.47 17.34 6.85
N ALA A 161 4.58 17.86 6.34
CA ALA A 161 5.05 17.57 4.99
C ALA A 161 6.07 16.43 4.97
N TYR A 162 5.99 15.59 3.93
CA TYR A 162 6.85 14.44 3.69
C TYR A 162 7.49 14.53 2.30
N ARG A 163 8.77 14.16 2.23
CA ARG A 163 9.50 13.96 0.98
C ARG A 163 9.88 12.49 0.85
N ASN A 164 9.11 11.77 0.07
CA ASN A 164 9.32 10.34 -0.16
C ASN A 164 10.25 10.14 -1.36
N ARG A 165 11.05 9.07 -1.35
CA ARG A 165 12.02 8.77 -2.42
C ARG A 165 12.12 7.28 -2.67
N LEU A 166 12.19 6.90 -3.94
CA LEU A 166 12.62 5.58 -4.39
C LEU A 166 14.11 5.67 -4.78
N TYR A 167 14.91 4.76 -4.27
CA TYR A 167 16.31 4.57 -4.65
C TYR A 167 16.43 3.25 -5.38
N GLU A 168 16.40 3.31 -6.70
CA GLU A 168 16.63 2.14 -7.55
C GLU A 168 18.11 1.77 -7.52
N ARG A 169 18.36 0.49 -7.24
CA ARG A 169 19.69 -0.13 -7.22
C ARG A 169 19.80 -1.26 -8.23
N GLY A 170 18.70 -1.58 -8.93
CA GLY A 170 18.71 -2.46 -10.10
C GLY A 170 19.17 -3.88 -9.79
N ALA A 171 19.10 -4.28 -8.51
CA ALA A 171 19.50 -5.60 -8.07
C ALA A 171 18.29 -6.53 -8.18
N ASP A 172 18.31 -7.40 -9.18
CA ASP A 172 17.28 -8.41 -9.37
C ASP A 172 17.18 -9.30 -8.11
N ALA A 173 15.94 -9.62 -7.71
CA ALA A 173 15.68 -10.50 -6.57
C ALA A 173 16.31 -11.88 -6.79
N THR A 174 16.36 -12.36 -8.04
CA THR A 174 17.02 -13.62 -8.41
C THR A 174 18.53 -13.56 -8.21
N ASP A 175 19.16 -12.46 -8.66
CA ASP A 175 20.60 -12.23 -8.50
C ASP A 175 20.99 -12.15 -7.02
N ASN A 176 20.21 -11.41 -6.23
CA ASN A 176 20.38 -11.38 -4.78
C ASN A 176 20.27 -12.77 -4.18
N ALA A 177 19.24 -13.53 -4.54
CA ALA A 177 19.06 -14.88 -4.02
C ALA A 177 20.24 -15.79 -4.36
N GLN A 178 20.77 -15.71 -5.58
CA GLN A 178 21.92 -16.50 -6.01
C GLN A 178 23.18 -16.13 -5.21
N ARG A 179 23.46 -14.83 -5.06
CA ARG A 179 24.62 -14.35 -4.28
C ARG A 179 24.51 -14.78 -2.82
N VAL A 180 23.33 -14.63 -2.22
CA VAL A 180 23.09 -14.99 -0.81
C VAL A 180 23.20 -16.50 -0.61
N ALA A 181 22.64 -17.33 -1.49
CA ALA A 181 22.77 -18.78 -1.42
C ALA A 181 24.23 -19.24 -1.48
N ALA A 182 25.03 -18.66 -2.40
CA ALA A 182 26.45 -18.97 -2.52
C ALA A 182 27.27 -18.52 -1.29
N ALA A 183 27.00 -17.32 -0.78
CA ALA A 183 27.66 -16.81 0.42
C ALA A 183 27.28 -17.64 1.66
N PHE A 184 26.02 -18.06 1.78
CA PHE A 184 25.55 -18.92 2.85
C PHE A 184 26.29 -20.26 2.87
N ASP A 185 26.43 -20.92 1.70
CA ASP A 185 27.14 -22.19 1.59
C ASP A 185 28.63 -22.09 1.98
N SER A 186 29.23 -20.91 1.79
CA SER A 186 30.60 -20.64 2.22
C SER A 186 30.73 -20.35 3.72
N LEU A 187 29.66 -19.84 4.35
CA LEU A 187 29.66 -19.42 5.76
C LEU A 187 29.20 -20.50 6.73
N HIS A 188 28.29 -21.38 6.29
CA HIS A 188 27.76 -22.45 7.13
C HIS A 188 28.48 -23.77 6.87
N VAL A 189 29.14 -24.29 7.89
CA VAL A 189 29.75 -25.63 7.88
C VAL A 189 28.91 -26.53 8.77
N GLY A 190 28.13 -27.43 8.18
CA GLY A 190 27.22 -28.31 8.93
C GLY A 190 26.16 -28.98 8.07
N LYS A 191 25.34 -29.84 8.70
CA LYS A 191 24.17 -30.43 8.04
C LYS A 191 23.07 -29.38 7.97
N SER A 192 22.49 -29.21 6.78
CA SER A 192 21.33 -28.35 6.53
C SER A 192 20.25 -29.13 5.78
N PRO A 193 18.97 -28.77 5.91
CA PRO A 193 17.89 -29.38 5.13
C PRO A 193 18.13 -29.27 3.61
N ASP A 194 17.63 -30.27 2.87
CA ASP A 194 17.76 -30.32 1.41
C ASP A 194 17.02 -29.20 0.69
N LEU A 195 15.88 -28.78 1.23
CA LEU A 195 15.20 -27.55 0.85
C LEU A 195 15.26 -26.57 2.02
N LEU A 196 15.87 -25.41 1.78
CA LEU A 196 16.02 -24.37 2.78
C LEU A 196 15.84 -23.00 2.15
N SER A 197 14.98 -22.17 2.75
CA SER A 197 14.77 -20.79 2.35
C SER A 197 14.83 -19.86 3.56
N LEU A 198 15.43 -18.68 3.38
CA LEU A 198 15.37 -17.59 4.34
C LEU A 198 14.16 -16.72 4.02
N TYR A 199 13.21 -16.66 4.94
CA TYR A 199 12.21 -15.59 4.96
C TYR A 199 12.76 -14.44 5.78
N VAL A 200 12.78 -13.24 5.21
CA VAL A 200 13.33 -12.05 5.85
C VAL A 200 12.45 -10.83 5.61
N VAL A 201 12.19 -10.07 6.67
CA VAL A 201 11.59 -8.74 6.66
C VAL A 201 12.67 -7.75 7.08
N PHE A 202 12.98 -6.80 6.22
CA PHE A 202 14.13 -5.91 6.38
C PHE A 202 13.88 -4.55 5.72
N ALA A 203 14.73 -3.59 6.03
CA ALA A 203 14.79 -2.31 5.34
C ALA A 203 16.21 -2.06 4.80
N ALA A 204 16.29 -1.51 3.60
CA ALA A 204 17.53 -1.10 2.97
C ALA A 204 17.64 0.43 2.95
N ASP A 205 18.88 0.94 2.95
CA ASP A 205 19.16 2.37 2.84
C ASP A 205 19.26 2.85 1.38
N SER A 206 19.57 4.12 1.21
CA SER A 206 19.74 4.73 -0.11
C SER A 206 20.80 4.03 -0.94
N THR A 207 21.78 3.33 -0.38
CA THR A 207 22.82 2.58 -1.10
C THR A 207 22.40 1.14 -1.45
N GLY A 208 21.21 0.75 -1.04
CA GLY A 208 20.66 -0.59 -1.15
C GLY A 208 21.21 -1.58 -0.13
N ARG A 209 21.96 -1.11 0.88
CA ARG A 209 22.48 -1.98 1.94
C ARG A 209 21.40 -2.21 2.98
N VAL A 210 21.33 -3.43 3.50
CA VAL A 210 20.42 -3.81 4.58
C VAL A 210 20.86 -3.09 5.86
N VAL A 211 20.01 -2.20 6.37
CA VAL A 211 20.28 -1.43 7.60
C VAL A 211 19.46 -1.91 8.80
N ARG A 212 18.34 -2.59 8.56
CA ARG A 212 17.49 -3.15 9.61
C ARG A 212 16.93 -4.49 9.16
N ILE A 213 16.84 -5.46 10.08
CA ILE A 213 16.14 -6.73 9.89
C ILE A 213 15.16 -6.87 11.05
N ASP A 214 13.88 -6.81 10.74
CA ASP A 214 12.80 -6.81 11.74
C ASP A 214 12.32 -8.23 12.03
N ARG A 215 12.43 -9.14 11.06
CA ARG A 215 12.05 -10.55 11.21
C ARG A 215 12.86 -11.43 10.29
N ALA A 216 13.27 -12.60 10.78
CA ALA A 216 13.87 -13.62 9.92
C ALA A 216 13.59 -15.03 10.44
N ARG A 217 13.39 -15.98 9.51
CA ARG A 217 13.18 -17.40 9.81
C ARG A 217 13.71 -18.26 8.67
N LEU A 218 14.20 -19.44 8.99
CA LEU A 218 14.51 -20.47 7.99
C LEU A 218 13.32 -21.41 7.83
N LEU A 219 12.98 -21.71 6.58
CA LEU A 219 11.83 -22.51 6.17
C LEU A 219 12.27 -23.71 5.33
N SER A 220 11.55 -24.83 5.42
CA SER A 220 11.79 -26.06 4.63
C SER A 220 10.63 -26.42 3.68
N GLU A 221 10.52 -27.69 3.25
CA GLU A 221 9.67 -28.26 2.18
C GLU A 221 8.22 -27.78 2.07
N LYS A 222 7.62 -27.29 3.15
CA LYS A 222 6.23 -26.77 3.16
C LYS A 222 6.10 -25.32 3.61
N GLY A 223 7.19 -24.55 3.62
CA GLY A 223 7.21 -23.21 4.19
C GLY A 223 7.08 -23.17 5.71
N SER A 224 7.09 -24.34 6.37
CA SER A 224 7.11 -24.45 7.82
C SER A 224 8.45 -23.95 8.37
N PRO A 225 8.45 -23.17 9.45
CA PRO A 225 9.69 -22.72 10.07
C PRO A 225 10.45 -23.91 10.63
N VAL A 226 11.72 -24.03 10.26
CA VAL A 226 12.67 -24.97 10.87
C VAL A 226 13.43 -24.28 11.99
N VAL A 227 13.80 -23.01 11.79
CA VAL A 227 14.55 -22.21 12.75
C VAL A 227 14.00 -20.79 12.79
N SER A 228 13.66 -20.32 13.98
CA SER A 228 13.29 -18.93 14.24
C SER A 228 14.03 -18.31 15.42
N ASP A 229 14.80 -19.10 16.18
CA ASP A 229 15.64 -18.59 17.25
C ASP A 229 16.77 -17.74 16.66
N PRO A 230 16.86 -16.43 16.98
CA PRO A 230 17.94 -15.59 16.50
C PRO A 230 19.34 -16.09 16.90
N ALA A 231 19.49 -16.88 17.96
CA ALA A 231 20.78 -17.41 18.40
C ALA A 231 21.25 -18.63 17.58
N ASP A 232 20.40 -19.22 16.75
CA ASP A 232 20.74 -20.41 15.98
C ASP A 232 21.86 -20.13 14.95
N PRO A 233 22.95 -20.92 14.94
CA PRO A 233 24.08 -20.71 14.03
C PRO A 233 23.72 -20.76 12.54
N LEU A 234 22.73 -21.57 12.15
CA LEU A 234 22.25 -21.69 10.77
C LEU A 234 21.57 -20.40 10.33
N LEU A 235 20.69 -19.84 11.18
CA LEU A 235 20.03 -18.56 10.90
C LEU A 235 21.03 -17.40 10.91
N GLN A 236 21.99 -17.39 11.84
CA GLN A 236 23.06 -16.40 11.87
C GLN A 236 23.91 -16.41 10.59
N ALA A 237 24.28 -17.59 10.10
CA ALA A 237 25.01 -17.71 8.83
C ALA A 237 24.19 -17.17 7.64
N ALA A 238 22.89 -17.48 7.58
CA ALA A 238 21.99 -16.98 6.54
C ALA A 238 21.85 -15.45 6.58
N LEU A 239 21.69 -14.87 7.78
CA LEU A 239 21.59 -13.42 7.97
C LEU A 239 22.89 -12.69 7.65
N ARG A 240 24.04 -13.29 7.99
CA ARG A 240 25.36 -12.75 7.63
C ARG A 240 25.58 -12.77 6.13
N ALA A 241 25.24 -13.86 5.45
CA ALA A 241 25.23 -13.94 3.99
C ALA A 241 24.32 -12.84 3.41
N PHE A 242 23.07 -12.77 3.86
CA PHE A 242 22.09 -11.80 3.39
C PHE A 242 22.58 -10.35 3.49
N ARG A 243 23.06 -9.92 4.66
CA ARG A 243 23.54 -8.54 4.88
C ARG A 243 24.77 -8.18 4.06
N SER A 244 25.67 -9.14 3.82
CA SER A 244 26.97 -8.85 3.20
C SER A 244 26.87 -8.64 1.69
N VAL A 245 26.16 -9.53 0.99
CA VAL A 245 26.20 -9.59 -0.48
C VAL A 245 24.96 -9.04 -1.17
N SER A 246 23.82 -8.93 -0.49
CA SER A 246 22.59 -8.44 -1.12
C SER A 246 22.56 -6.92 -1.25
N ARG A 247 21.91 -6.43 -2.30
CA ARG A 247 21.60 -5.01 -2.53
C ARG A 247 20.15 -4.89 -2.95
N TRP A 248 19.42 -3.91 -2.47
CA TRP A 248 17.98 -3.81 -2.71
C TRP A 248 17.61 -2.41 -3.16
N ASP A 249 16.54 -2.31 -3.94
CA ASP A 249 15.84 -1.04 -4.07
C ASP A 249 15.34 -0.62 -2.67
N ALA A 250 15.30 0.68 -2.43
CA ALA A 250 14.94 1.22 -1.13
C ALA A 250 13.92 2.35 -1.26
N TRP A 251 12.98 2.37 -0.31
CA TRP A 251 11.94 3.39 -0.22
C TRP A 251 12.11 4.17 1.07
N TRP A 252 12.36 5.47 0.96
CA TRP A 252 12.25 6.40 2.06
C TRP A 252 10.84 6.97 2.05
N VAL A 253 10.02 6.58 3.02
CA VAL A 253 8.60 6.95 3.09
C VAL A 253 8.27 7.35 4.51
N GLY A 254 7.60 8.49 4.69
CA GLY A 254 7.17 8.92 6.02
C GLY A 254 8.33 9.10 7.01
N GLU A 255 9.50 9.55 6.51
CA GLU A 255 10.74 9.72 7.29
C GLU A 255 11.37 8.42 7.81
N THR A 256 11.03 7.27 7.23
CA THR A 256 11.63 5.98 7.56
C THR A 256 11.94 5.13 6.33
N TRP A 257 12.89 4.21 6.47
CA TRP A 257 13.13 3.16 5.49
C TRP A 257 12.01 2.13 5.55
N LYS A 258 11.28 1.98 4.43
CA LYS A 258 10.17 1.05 4.34
C LYS A 258 10.63 -0.39 4.35
N GLU A 259 9.89 -1.21 5.08
CA GLU A 259 10.14 -2.64 5.16
C GLU A 259 9.75 -3.37 3.88
N GLN A 260 10.51 -4.41 3.59
CA GLN A 260 10.34 -5.32 2.47
C GLN A 260 10.38 -6.75 3.00
N ALA A 261 9.61 -7.64 2.39
CA ALA A 261 9.57 -9.05 2.76
C ALA A 261 9.94 -9.92 1.56
N TYR A 262 10.96 -10.75 1.73
CA TYR A 262 11.45 -11.64 0.67
C TYR A 262 11.63 -13.07 1.17
N PHE A 263 11.42 -14.02 0.26
CA PHE A 263 11.81 -15.41 0.40
C PHE A 263 13.05 -15.65 -0.45
N ILE A 264 14.18 -15.94 0.20
CA ILE A 264 15.46 -16.18 -0.43
C ILE A 264 15.76 -17.68 -0.39
N PRO A 265 15.68 -18.39 -1.52
CA PRO A 265 16.05 -19.80 -1.55
C PRO A 265 17.56 -19.96 -1.34
N LEU A 266 17.95 -20.80 -0.38
CA LEU A 266 19.35 -21.07 -0.05
C LEU A 266 19.80 -22.43 -0.58
N ARG A 267 18.97 -23.46 -0.44
CA ARG A 267 19.25 -24.83 -0.91
C ARG A 267 18.06 -25.47 -1.60
N ARG A 268 18.34 -26.36 -2.54
CA ARG A 268 17.38 -27.24 -3.20
C ARG A 268 18.03 -28.60 -3.48
N ALA A 269 17.35 -29.68 -3.12
CA ALA A 269 17.86 -31.05 -3.27
C ALA A 269 19.28 -31.23 -2.70
N GLY A 270 19.53 -30.64 -1.52
CA GLY A 270 20.81 -30.76 -0.82
C GLY A 270 21.96 -29.96 -1.43
N ARG A 271 21.70 -29.13 -2.45
CA ARG A 271 22.71 -28.31 -3.14
C ARG A 271 22.39 -26.82 -3.00
N VAL A 272 23.41 -25.98 -3.15
CA VAL A 272 23.24 -24.52 -3.26
C VAL A 272 22.20 -24.20 -4.33
N TRP A 273 21.24 -23.36 -3.97
CA TRP A 273 20.22 -22.94 -4.92
C TRP A 273 20.85 -22.14 -6.08
N LYS A 274 20.39 -22.42 -7.29
CA LYS A 274 20.71 -21.67 -8.52
C LYS A 274 19.42 -21.46 -9.30
N PRO A 275 19.27 -20.33 -10.03
CA PRO A 275 18.15 -20.15 -10.93
C PRO A 275 18.17 -21.24 -12.01
N ARG A 276 16.98 -21.68 -12.44
CA ARG A 276 16.88 -22.56 -13.62
C ARG A 276 17.27 -21.73 -14.84
N ARG A 277 18.27 -22.17 -15.60
CA ARG A 277 18.49 -21.63 -16.94
C ARG A 277 17.30 -22.08 -17.78
N GLY A 278 16.60 -21.12 -18.39
CA GLY A 278 15.55 -21.37 -19.36
C GLY A 278 16.09 -22.11 -20.58
#